data_AF-A0A7C1YZI8-F1
#
_entry.id   AF-A0A7C1YZI8-F1
#
_cell.length_a   1.000
_cell.length_b   1.000
_cell.length_c   1.000
_cell.angle_alpha   90.00
_cell.angle_beta   90.00
_cell.angle_gamma   90.00
#
_symmetry.space_group_name_H-M   'P 1'
#
loop_
_entity.id
_entity.type
_entity.pdbx_description
1 polymer ?
#
loop_
_entity_poly.entity_id
_entity_poly.type
_entity_poly.pdbx_seq_one_letter_code
_entity_poly.pdbx_strand_id
1 'polypeptide(L)'
;MKPWLFDILACPIDKYFPLKLYIFSFETKSEDLATLTKIFEKREINSIEKEEIVVVSQENENYFIRDNIIIEKTDIEKYFDLILSSIKELDNIIDKSPNKQIQKCFEMIQL
;
A
#
# COMPACT_ATOMS: atom_id res chain seq x y z
N MET A 1 5.81 11.32 3.84
CA MET A 1 4.68 10.74 4.63
C MET A 1 4.21 9.47 3.96
N LYS A 2 3.98 8.39 4.73
CA LYS A 2 3.47 7.11 4.19
C LYS A 2 1.96 7.22 3.90
N PRO A 3 1.47 6.88 2.69
CA PRO A 3 0.06 7.06 2.32
C PRO A 3 -0.94 6.33 3.22
N TRP A 4 -0.59 5.17 3.78
CA TRP A 4 -1.45 4.42 4.71
C TRP A 4 -1.62 5.06 6.09
N LEU A 5 -0.98 6.21 6.36
CA LEU A 5 -1.24 7.00 7.57
C LEU A 5 -2.39 8.01 7.36
N PHE A 6 -2.93 8.08 6.14
CA PHE A 6 -3.94 9.05 5.77
C PHE A 6 -5.25 8.88 6.54
N ASP A 7 -5.65 7.64 6.85
CA ASP A 7 -6.88 7.36 7.60
C ASP A 7 -6.81 7.84 9.04
N ILE A 8 -5.60 7.93 9.61
CA ILE A 8 -5.36 8.42 10.97
C ILE A 8 -5.47 9.95 11.04
N LEU A 9 -5.34 10.65 9.89
CA LEU A 9 -5.41 12.10 9.82
C LEU A 9 -6.86 12.63 9.71
N ALA A 10 -7.85 11.75 9.50
CA ALA A 10 -9.25 12.15 9.48
C ALA A 10 -9.68 12.69 10.86
N CYS A 11 -10.17 13.94 10.90
CA CYS A 11 -10.66 14.54 12.14
C CYS A 11 -11.88 13.77 12.65
N PRO A 12 -11.86 13.21 13.87
CA PRO A 12 -12.98 12.43 14.42
C PRO A 12 -14.22 13.28 14.71
N ILE A 13 -14.09 14.60 14.72
CA ILE A 13 -15.16 15.56 15.04
C ILE A 13 -15.88 16.03 13.77
N ASP A 14 -15.15 16.27 12.67
CA ASP A 14 -15.67 16.99 11.50
C ASP A 14 -16.31 16.09 10.42
N LYS A 15 -16.27 14.76 10.58
CA LYS A 15 -16.98 13.74 9.76
C LYS A 15 -16.74 13.73 8.24
N TYR A 16 -15.89 14.59 7.68
CA TYR A 16 -15.56 14.54 6.26
C TYR A 16 -14.55 13.42 5.99
N PHE A 17 -15.08 12.25 5.65
CA PHE A 17 -14.34 11.07 5.24
C PHE A 17 -14.91 10.52 3.91
N PRO A 18 -14.07 10.05 2.98
CA PRO A 18 -12.60 10.08 3.01
C PRO A 18 -12.04 11.49 2.74
N LEU A 19 -10.87 11.78 3.32
CA LEU A 19 -10.10 12.98 2.97
C LEU A 19 -9.62 12.88 1.51
N LYS A 20 -9.27 14.02 0.87
CA LYS A 20 -8.55 14.01 -0.42
C LYS A 20 -7.09 14.41 -0.22
N LEU A 21 -6.16 13.58 -0.70
CA LEU A 21 -4.71 13.83 -0.60
C LEU A 21 -4.18 14.33 -1.94
N TYR A 22 -3.46 15.45 -1.95
CA TYR A 22 -2.74 15.94 -3.13
C TYR A 22 -1.24 15.80 -2.89
N ILE A 23 -0.55 15.04 -3.74
CA ILE A 23 0.89 14.82 -3.62
C ILE A 23 1.62 15.65 -4.66
N PHE A 24 2.51 16.54 -4.23
CA PHE A 24 3.29 17.40 -5.11
C PHE A 24 4.72 16.90 -5.35
N SER A 25 5.24 16.08 -4.44
CA SER A 25 6.56 15.49 -4.51
C SER A 25 6.64 14.24 -3.65
N PHE A 26 7.62 13.38 -3.97
CA PHE A 26 7.93 12.18 -3.22
C PHE A 26 9.40 12.22 -2.81
N GLU A 27 9.69 11.73 -1.61
CA GLU A 27 11.06 11.59 -1.10
C GLU A 27 11.77 10.35 -1.66
N THR A 28 11.01 9.38 -2.17
CA THR A 28 11.50 8.13 -2.74
C THR A 28 12.38 8.39 -3.96
N LYS A 29 13.53 7.71 -4.04
CA LYS A 29 14.44 7.82 -5.18
C LYS A 29 13.86 7.13 -6.40
N SER A 30 14.17 7.65 -7.58
CA SER A 30 13.73 7.05 -8.86
C SER A 30 14.25 5.62 -9.07
N GLU A 31 15.38 5.27 -8.47
CA GLU A 31 15.96 3.93 -8.51
C GLU A 31 15.06 2.89 -7.81
N ASP A 32 14.54 3.25 -6.63
CA ASP A 32 13.64 2.40 -5.85
C ASP A 32 12.32 2.15 -6.60
N LEU A 33 11.79 3.20 -7.24
CA LEU A 33 10.59 3.11 -8.08
C LEU A 33 10.80 2.23 -9.31
N ALA A 34 11.95 2.34 -9.98
CA ALA A 34 12.26 1.52 -11.14
C ALA A 34 12.36 0.03 -10.79
N THR A 35 12.86 -0.30 -9.59
CA THR A 35 12.88 -1.67 -9.08
C THR A 35 11.47 -2.22 -8.89
N LEU A 36 10.55 -1.44 -8.30
CA LEU A 36 9.14 -1.82 -8.14
C LEU A 36 8.47 -2.10 -9.49
N THR A 37 8.65 -1.22 -10.48
CA THR A 37 8.09 -1.42 -11.82
C THR A 37 8.61 -2.71 -12.47
N LYS A 38 9.92 -2.98 -12.37
CA LYS A 38 10.53 -4.19 -12.93
C LYS A 38 10.01 -5.47 -12.27
N ILE A 39 9.87 -5.48 -10.94
CA ILE A 39 9.35 -6.63 -10.19
C ILE A 39 7.95 -6.97 -10.68
N PHE A 40 7.07 -5.97 -10.79
CA PHE A 40 5.70 -6.16 -11.23
C PHE A 40 5.62 -6.65 -12.69
N GLU A 41 6.36 -6.02 -13.61
CA GLU A 41 6.35 -6.38 -15.03
C GLU A 41 6.86 -7.81 -15.26
N LYS A 42 7.93 -8.20 -14.56
CA LYS A 42 8.54 -9.53 -14.73
C LYS A 42 7.91 -10.62 -13.86
N ARG A 43 7.08 -10.25 -12.88
CA ARG A 43 6.56 -11.13 -11.82
C ARG A 43 7.68 -11.91 -11.11
N GLU A 44 8.87 -11.33 -11.02
CA GLU A 44 10.04 -11.95 -10.39
C GLU A 44 9.99 -11.76 -8.88
N ILE A 45 9.13 -12.52 -8.19
CA ILE A 45 8.94 -12.46 -6.73
C ILE A 45 10.26 -12.64 -5.97
N ASN A 46 11.17 -13.46 -6.50
CA ASN A 46 12.49 -13.72 -5.89
C ASN A 46 13.42 -12.49 -5.87
N SER A 47 13.09 -11.43 -6.62
CA SER A 47 13.86 -10.18 -6.68
C SER A 47 13.39 -9.12 -5.68
N ILE A 48 12.32 -9.38 -4.93
CA ILE A 48 11.93 -8.57 -3.79
C ILE A 48 13.01 -8.77 -2.71
N GLU A 49 13.77 -7.71 -2.39
CA GLU A 49 14.76 -7.76 -1.31
C GLU A 49 14.04 -8.18 -0.02
N LYS A 50 14.52 -9.30 0.54
CA LYS A 50 13.87 -10.04 1.63
C LYS A 50 14.05 -9.30 2.96
N GLU A 51 13.36 -8.20 3.17
CA GLU A 51 12.84 -7.96 4.51
C GLU A 51 11.66 -8.94 4.69
N GLU A 52 11.56 -9.63 5.83
CA GLU A 52 10.38 -10.45 6.16
C GLU A 52 9.18 -9.53 6.41
N ILE A 53 8.65 -8.96 5.32
CA ILE A 53 7.57 -7.96 5.35
C ILE A 53 6.26 -8.64 5.78
N VAL A 54 6.04 -9.87 5.36
CA VAL A 54 4.80 -10.63 5.62
C VAL A 54 5.13 -11.83 6.50
N VAL A 55 4.51 -11.88 7.67
CA VAL A 55 4.64 -13.01 8.60
C VAL A 55 3.33 -13.79 8.58
N VAL A 56 3.43 -15.06 8.19
CA VAL A 56 2.31 -16.00 8.18
C VAL A 56 2.44 -16.94 9.37
N SER A 57 1.36 -17.14 10.11
CA SER A 57 1.29 -18.09 11.22
C SER A 57 0.03 -18.94 11.11
N GLN A 58 0.13 -20.21 11.51
CA GLN A 58 -0.99 -21.13 11.55
C GLN A 58 -1.35 -21.40 13.01
N GLU A 59 -2.62 -21.26 13.35
CA GLU A 59 -3.16 -21.69 14.64
C GLU A 59 -4.37 -22.59 14.38
N ASN A 60 -4.28 -23.84 14.84
CA ASN A 60 -5.21 -24.91 14.50
C ASN A 60 -5.30 -25.10 12.96
N GLU A 61 -6.43 -24.79 12.35
CA GLU A 61 -6.71 -24.88 10.91
C GLU A 61 -6.82 -23.50 10.23
N ASN A 62 -6.62 -22.40 10.98
CA ASN A 62 -6.75 -21.04 10.46
C ASN A 62 -5.37 -20.42 10.19
N TYR A 63 -5.31 -19.65 9.11
CA TYR A 63 -4.12 -18.89 8.73
C TYR A 63 -4.27 -17.44 9.14
N PHE A 64 -3.21 -16.92 9.72
CA PHE A 64 -3.14 -15.55 10.17
C PHE A 64 -1.93 -14.85 9.57
N ILE A 65 -2.14 -13.62 9.14
CA ILE A 65 -1.14 -12.80 8.47
C ILE A 65 -0.98 -11.48 9.25
N ARG A 66 0.26 -11.01 9.32
CA ARG A 66 0.59 -9.63 9.69
C ARG A 66 1.68 -9.10 8.75
N ASP A 67 1.67 -7.80 8.53
CA ASP A 67 2.70 -7.10 7.78
C ASP A 67 2.89 -5.67 8.32
N ASN A 68 3.55 -4.81 7.54
CA ASN A 68 3.79 -3.41 7.91
C ASN A 68 2.54 -2.50 7.78
N ILE A 69 1.47 -2.98 7.14
CA ILE A 69 0.21 -2.26 6.95
C ILE A 69 -0.81 -2.75 7.99
N ILE A 70 -0.99 -4.07 8.07
CA ILE A 70 -1.86 -4.79 9.00
C ILE A 70 -0.98 -5.36 10.12
N ILE A 71 -0.74 -4.52 11.14
CA ILE A 71 0.18 -4.81 12.26
C ILE A 71 -0.39 -5.90 13.17
N GLU A 72 -1.71 -5.90 13.36
CA GLU A 72 -2.39 -6.90 14.17
C GLU A 72 -2.46 -8.23 13.42
N LYS A 73 -2.19 -9.31 14.16
CA LYS A 73 -2.37 -10.67 13.64
C LYS A 73 -3.83 -10.85 13.22
N THR A 74 -4.06 -11.01 11.93
CA THR A 74 -5.40 -10.99 11.35
C THR A 74 -5.66 -12.26 10.56
N ASP A 75 -6.88 -12.78 10.66
CA ASP A 75 -7.36 -13.90 9.83
C ASP A 75 -7.15 -13.60 8.34
N ILE A 76 -6.80 -14.63 7.55
CA ILE A 76 -6.44 -14.48 6.14
C ILE A 76 -7.53 -13.83 5.29
N GLU A 77 -8.81 -14.16 5.50
CA GLU A 77 -9.91 -13.58 4.73
C GLU A 77 -10.04 -12.10 5.05
N LYS A 78 -10.06 -11.78 6.35
CA LYS A 78 -10.11 -10.40 6.83
C LYS A 78 -8.87 -9.60 6.40
N TYR A 79 -7.70 -10.21 6.35
CA TYR A 79 -6.47 -9.57 5.88
C TYR A 79 -6.63 -9.11 4.43
N PHE A 80 -7.13 -9.97 3.53
CA PHE A 80 -7.37 -9.59 2.14
C PHE A 80 -8.42 -8.50 2.01
N ASP A 81 -9.50 -8.55 2.80
CA ASP A 81 -10.51 -7.49 2.82
C ASP A 81 -9.92 -6.14 3.24
N LEU A 82 -9.05 -6.12 4.24
CA LEU A 82 -8.35 -4.90 4.68
C LEU A 82 -7.40 -4.37 3.60
N ILE A 83 -6.61 -5.23 2.95
CA ILE A 83 -5.74 -4.81 1.83
C ILE A 83 -6.57 -4.21 0.69
N LEU A 84 -7.70 -4.84 0.32
CA LEU A 84 -8.59 -4.32 -0.71
C LEU A 84 -9.21 -2.97 -0.32
N SER A 85 -9.56 -2.78 0.96
CA SER A 85 -10.01 -1.48 1.47
C SER A 85 -8.93 -0.42 1.31
N SER A 86 -7.69 -0.72 1.71
CA SER A 86 -6.57 0.22 1.59
C SER A 86 -6.22 0.56 0.14
N ILE A 87 -6.40 -0.39 -0.80
CA ILE A 87 -6.25 -0.10 -2.23
C ILE A 87 -7.33 0.87 -2.71
N LYS A 88 -8.59 0.70 -2.28
CA LYS A 88 -9.70 1.61 -2.64
C LYS A 88 -9.50 3.03 -2.11
N GLU A 89 -8.86 3.19 -0.95
CA GLU A 89 -8.57 4.51 -0.39
C GLU A 89 -7.63 5.33 -1.29
N LEU A 90 -6.82 4.67 -2.12
CA LEU A 90 -5.96 5.33 -3.12
C LEU A 90 -6.76 6.16 -4.14
N ASP A 91 -8.06 5.88 -4.34
CA ASP A 91 -8.93 6.70 -5.20
C ASP A 91 -9.04 8.16 -4.73
N ASN A 92 -8.75 8.40 -3.45
CA ASN A 92 -8.75 9.74 -2.87
C ASN A 92 -7.39 10.44 -2.96
N ILE A 93 -6.38 9.78 -3.53
CA ILE A 93 -5.03 10.32 -3.73
C ILE A 93 -4.90 10.85 -5.15
N ILE A 94 -4.49 12.11 -5.27
CA ILE A 94 -4.27 12.80 -6.53
C ILE A 94 -2.79 13.16 -6.63
N ASP A 95 -2.07 12.50 -7.53
CA ASP A 95 -0.69 12.84 -7.85
C ASP A 95 -0.63 14.09 -8.75
N LYS A 96 0.07 15.11 -8.25
CA LYS A 96 0.42 16.36 -8.97
C LYS A 96 1.93 16.51 -9.12
N SER A 97 2.70 15.50 -8.73
CA SER A 97 4.15 15.48 -8.88
C SER A 97 4.54 15.38 -10.36
N PRO A 98 5.71 15.92 -10.76
CA PRO A 98 6.22 15.77 -12.12
C PRO A 98 6.78 14.37 -12.40
N ASN A 99 6.73 13.43 -11.44
CA ASN A 99 7.41 12.15 -11.55
C ASN A 99 6.55 11.11 -12.30
N LYS A 100 6.83 10.95 -13.59
CA LYS A 100 6.14 9.99 -14.47
C LYS A 100 6.23 8.53 -14.01
N GLN A 101 7.29 8.14 -13.30
CA GLN A 101 7.41 6.76 -12.82
C GLN A 101 6.37 6.45 -11.75
N ILE A 102 6.04 7.45 -10.93
CA ILE A 102 5.03 7.30 -9.88
C ILE A 102 3.64 7.19 -10.47
N GLN A 103 3.33 8.01 -11.49
CA GLN A 103 2.09 7.90 -12.24
C GLN A 103 1.92 6.49 -12.82
N LYS A 104 2.99 5.93 -13.42
CA LYS A 104 2.99 4.54 -13.90
C LYS A 104 2.74 3.53 -12.79
N CYS A 105 3.35 3.70 -11.61
CA CYS A 105 3.09 2.83 -10.46
C CYS A 105 1.64 2.89 -9.97
N PHE A 106 1.01 4.08 -9.95
CA PHE A 106 -0.42 4.20 -9.59
C PHE A 106 -1.32 3.49 -10.59
N GLU A 107 -1.06 3.65 -11.90
CA GLU A 107 -1.81 2.95 -12.95
C GLU A 107 -1.75 1.42 -12.81
N MET A 108 -0.63 0.88 -12.33
CA MET A 108 -0.46 -0.57 -12.12
C MET A 108 -1.29 -1.12 -10.96
N ILE A 109 -1.63 -0.29 -9.97
CA ILE A 109 -2.38 -0.69 -8.77
C ILE A 109 -3.90 -0.56 -9.00
N GLN A 110 -4.32 0.30 -9.93
CA GLN A 110 -5.73 0.58 -10.25
C GLN A 110 -6.36 -0.33 -11.33
N LEU A 111 -5.66 -1.39 -11.75
CA LEU A 111 -6.14 -2.42 -12.70
C LEU A 111 -7.04 -3.46 -12.01
#